data_AF-A0A9C9PLS1-F1
#
_entry.id   AF-A0A9C9PLS1-F1
#
_cell.length_a   1.000
_cell.length_b   1.000
_cell.length_c   1.000
_cell.angle_alpha   90.00
_cell.angle_beta   90.00
_cell.angle_gamma   90.00
#
_symmetry.space_group_name_H-M   'P 1'
#
loop_
_entity.id
_entity.type
_entity.pdbx_description
1 polymer ?
#
loop_
_entity_poly.entity_id
_entity_poly.type
_entity_poly.pdbx_seq_one_letter_code
_entity_poly.pdbx_strand_id
1 'polypeptide(L)'
;MDTFATRLKKHLKNHNLTKEKLADYTGIDKDSLEIWLAGSQKPNDCEAIKQCAGAMKLSSNDRRALFKAADLHHCFFADLLNEYIRRADISQSHLAERIGVNRQTIKRWLNAENLPRDCEPLYRCADVLKLNMIEFNTLLEASRLDCQQLSPCVVGQPIDNPKQFFGRQDEIKRILDQWSRSPLLNMAVMGPKGSGKTSLLYHLRSYDKIPVEQCVFVNFKDPRMREQKTFISYVLKQLEIPIPEPCDLSTFLSTMTEYLDNLNQSKFIFLDDVDRGLTNPSLDQSFWDGLRALGSRGQLAFLATSRKKPSEVEKADGKSSPFFNIFGQAITLGPLSEKDARDLLKAAEQSAQLPVAYDAEAWEWILEKSQRWPMLLQKLANCYINAMKYGDPKPDKWQKACLEREMPSNSLC
;
A
#
# COMPACT_ATOMS: atom_id res chain seq x y z
N MET A 1 -3.26 15.52 -19.79
CA MET A 1 -3.68 16.55 -18.81
C MET A 1 -3.17 17.90 -19.31
N ASP A 2 -3.99 18.95 -19.25
CA ASP A 2 -3.53 20.31 -19.62
C ASP A 2 -2.45 20.80 -18.64
N THR A 3 -1.28 21.14 -19.16
CA THR A 3 -0.18 21.72 -18.39
C THR A 3 -0.52 23.14 -17.91
N PHE A 4 0.24 23.64 -16.93
CA PHE A 4 0.09 25.03 -16.45
C PHE A 4 0.17 26.04 -17.61
N ALA A 5 1.18 25.89 -18.47
CA ALA A 5 1.39 26.74 -19.64
C ALA A 5 0.18 26.76 -20.59
N THR A 6 -0.38 25.58 -20.90
CA THR A 6 -1.54 25.48 -21.79
C THR A 6 -2.77 26.14 -21.19
N ARG A 7 -3.00 25.96 -19.88
CA ARG A 7 -4.12 26.62 -19.17
C ARG A 7 -3.95 28.13 -19.14
N LEU A 8 -2.76 28.62 -18.81
CA LEU A 8 -2.49 30.06 -18.76
C LEU A 8 -2.66 30.72 -20.13
N LYS A 9 -2.14 30.10 -21.21
CA LYS A 9 -2.36 30.55 -22.60
C LYS A 9 -3.85 30.61 -22.97
N LYS A 10 -4.61 29.58 -22.58
CA LYS A 10 -6.06 29.52 -22.83
C LYS A 10 -6.78 30.68 -22.14
N HIS A 11 -6.47 30.95 -20.87
CA HIS A 11 -7.09 32.08 -20.16
C HIS A 11 -6.67 33.43 -20.75
N LEU A 12 -5.40 33.65 -21.08
CA LEU A 12 -4.95 34.87 -21.75
C LEU A 12 -5.72 35.15 -23.05
N LYS A 13 -5.89 34.11 -23.89
CA LYS A 13 -6.66 34.20 -25.13
C LYS A 13 -8.14 34.53 -24.87
N ASN A 14 -8.77 33.82 -23.93
CA ASN A 14 -10.19 34.01 -23.64
C ASN A 14 -10.51 35.40 -23.06
N HIS A 15 -9.54 36.03 -22.40
CA HIS A 15 -9.68 37.36 -21.79
C HIS A 15 -9.02 38.49 -22.60
N ASN A 16 -8.57 38.22 -23.83
CA ASN A 16 -7.90 39.19 -24.72
C ASN A 16 -6.74 39.95 -24.06
N LEU A 17 -5.97 39.26 -23.22
CA LEU A 17 -4.80 39.80 -22.52
C LEU A 17 -3.51 39.30 -23.19
N THR A 18 -2.55 40.21 -23.38
CA THR A 18 -1.19 39.84 -23.80
C THR A 18 -0.32 39.61 -22.57
N LYS A 19 0.82 38.92 -22.75
CA LYS A 19 1.78 38.70 -21.65
C LYS A 19 2.32 40.02 -21.09
N GLU A 20 2.49 41.03 -21.94
CA GLU A 20 2.97 42.35 -21.56
C GLU A 20 1.97 43.06 -20.65
N LYS A 21 0.68 43.06 -21.05
CA LYS A 21 -0.39 43.63 -20.21
C LYS A 21 -0.53 42.88 -18.90
N LEU A 22 -0.42 41.55 -18.91
CA LEU A 22 -0.48 40.75 -17.69
C LEU A 22 0.68 41.08 -16.74
N ALA A 23 1.90 41.24 -17.26
CA ALA A 23 3.06 41.68 -16.47
C ALA A 23 2.80 43.05 -15.82
N ASP A 24 2.31 44.02 -16.61
CA ASP A 24 2.04 45.38 -16.13
C ASP A 24 0.93 45.40 -15.06
N TYR A 25 -0.08 44.53 -15.15
CA TYR A 25 -1.16 44.42 -14.16
C TYR A 25 -0.77 43.70 -12.87
N THR A 26 0.16 42.74 -12.94
CA THR A 26 0.48 41.84 -11.83
C THR A 26 1.77 42.22 -11.12
N GLY A 27 2.67 42.96 -11.79
CA GLY A 27 4.02 43.23 -11.30
C GLY A 27 4.96 42.02 -11.42
N ILE A 28 4.51 40.94 -12.08
CA ILE A 28 5.33 39.76 -12.36
C ILE A 28 6.29 40.10 -13.50
N ASP A 29 7.54 39.72 -13.32
CA ASP A 29 8.59 39.89 -14.32
C ASP A 29 8.23 39.23 -15.68
N LYS A 30 8.56 39.92 -16.78
CA LYS A 30 8.17 39.51 -18.14
C LYS A 30 8.88 38.22 -18.56
N ASP A 31 10.13 38.03 -18.14
CA ASP A 31 10.90 36.83 -18.46
C ASP A 31 10.30 35.63 -17.72
N SER A 32 9.86 35.83 -16.47
CA SER A 32 9.15 34.80 -15.69
C SER A 32 7.86 34.33 -16.38
N LEU A 33 7.03 35.26 -16.87
CA LEU A 33 5.82 34.92 -17.62
C LEU A 33 6.14 34.22 -18.95
N GLU A 34 7.21 34.60 -19.62
CA GLU A 34 7.65 33.97 -20.87
C GLU A 34 8.08 32.51 -20.65
N ILE A 35 8.87 32.26 -19.61
CA ILE A 35 9.30 30.91 -19.20
C ILE A 35 8.08 30.05 -18.82
N TRP A 36 7.09 30.62 -18.12
CA TRP A 36 5.86 29.89 -17.76
C TRP A 36 5.00 29.56 -18.97
N LEU A 37 4.86 30.48 -19.92
CA LEU A 37 4.11 30.25 -21.16
C LEU A 37 4.85 29.28 -22.08
N ALA A 38 6.19 29.27 -22.08
CA ALA A 38 6.98 28.25 -22.79
C ALA A 38 6.82 26.85 -22.18
N GLY A 39 6.40 26.77 -20.91
CA GLY A 39 6.27 25.51 -20.16
C GLY A 39 7.59 25.02 -19.57
N SER A 40 8.64 25.86 -19.61
CA SER A 40 9.97 25.55 -19.11
C SER A 40 10.05 25.58 -17.58
N GLN A 41 9.26 26.43 -16.92
CA GLN A 41 9.10 26.45 -15.46
C GLN A 41 7.66 26.74 -15.07
N LYS A 42 7.34 26.50 -13.81
CA LYS A 42 6.05 26.82 -13.19
C LYS A 42 6.27 27.88 -12.10
N PRO A 43 5.27 28.71 -11.78
CA PRO A 43 5.34 29.56 -10.60
C PRO A 43 5.52 28.71 -9.34
N ASN A 44 6.31 29.22 -8.39
CA ASN A 44 6.61 28.56 -7.12
C ASN A 44 5.88 29.20 -5.93
N ASP A 45 5.16 30.31 -6.13
CA ASP A 45 4.45 31.05 -5.10
C ASP A 45 2.94 31.15 -5.39
N CYS A 46 2.14 31.18 -4.31
CA CYS A 46 0.69 31.30 -4.45
C CYS A 46 0.27 32.65 -5.03
N GLU A 47 1.06 33.70 -4.78
CA GLU A 47 0.65 35.09 -5.04
C GLU A 47 0.67 35.39 -6.53
N ALA A 48 1.68 34.94 -7.27
CA ALA A 48 1.71 35.08 -8.73
C ALA A 48 0.46 34.50 -9.40
N ILE A 49 -0.03 33.33 -8.97
CA ILE A 49 -1.25 32.73 -9.53
C ILE A 49 -2.49 33.53 -9.12
N LYS A 50 -2.57 34.03 -7.88
CA LYS A 50 -3.68 34.87 -7.43
C LYS A 50 -3.75 36.18 -8.21
N GLN A 51 -2.61 36.83 -8.44
CA GLN A 51 -2.50 38.05 -9.24
C GLN A 51 -2.91 37.79 -10.69
N CYS A 52 -2.39 36.73 -11.31
CA CYS A 52 -2.80 36.30 -12.65
C CYS A 52 -4.32 36.07 -12.72
N ALA A 53 -4.87 35.31 -11.78
CA ALA A 53 -6.30 35.00 -11.73
C ALA A 53 -7.16 36.25 -11.50
N GLY A 54 -6.70 37.18 -10.67
CA GLY A 54 -7.36 38.47 -10.42
C GLY A 54 -7.38 39.36 -11.66
N ALA A 55 -6.24 39.51 -12.34
CA ALA A 55 -6.13 40.29 -13.57
C ALA A 55 -7.04 39.75 -14.69
N MET A 56 -7.16 38.42 -14.77
CA MET A 56 -8.04 37.74 -15.73
C MET A 56 -9.49 37.56 -15.23
N LYS A 57 -9.82 37.98 -13.99
CA LYS A 57 -11.13 37.78 -13.35
C LYS A 57 -11.62 36.32 -13.39
N LEU A 58 -10.72 35.39 -13.13
CA LEU A 58 -11.02 33.95 -13.17
C LEU A 58 -11.96 33.53 -12.04
N SER A 59 -12.75 32.48 -12.29
CA SER A 59 -13.54 31.82 -11.26
C SER A 59 -12.62 31.15 -10.22
N SER A 60 -13.14 30.88 -9.01
CA SER A 60 -12.42 30.09 -8.00
C SER A 60 -11.97 28.73 -8.55
N ASN A 61 -12.80 28.09 -9.38
CA ASN A 61 -12.49 26.81 -9.99
C ASN A 61 -11.33 26.90 -11.00
N ASP A 62 -11.32 27.93 -11.84
CA ASP A 62 -10.23 28.15 -12.80
C ASP A 62 -8.91 28.50 -12.09
N ARG A 63 -8.97 29.33 -11.04
CA ARG A 63 -7.81 29.63 -10.19
C ARG A 63 -7.26 28.37 -9.52
N ARG A 64 -8.11 27.52 -8.96
CA ARG A 64 -7.72 26.24 -8.35
C ARG A 64 -7.12 25.28 -9.36
N ALA A 65 -7.64 25.26 -10.58
CA ALA A 65 -7.07 24.48 -11.67
C ALA A 65 -5.66 24.96 -12.05
N LEU A 66 -5.38 26.27 -11.96
CA LEU A 66 -4.03 26.82 -12.12
C LEU A 66 -3.10 26.40 -10.97
N PHE A 67 -3.53 26.47 -9.71
CA PHE A 67 -2.74 25.96 -8.57
C PHE A 67 -2.37 24.48 -8.75
N LYS A 68 -3.35 23.65 -9.12
CA LYS A 68 -3.14 22.22 -9.37
C LYS A 68 -2.15 21.97 -10.50
N ALA A 69 -2.27 22.69 -11.61
CA ALA A 69 -1.36 22.53 -12.75
C ALA A 69 0.07 23.02 -12.44
N ALA A 70 0.21 23.97 -11.51
CA ALA A 70 1.49 24.47 -10.99
C ALA A 70 2.11 23.60 -9.89
N ASP A 71 1.48 22.50 -9.48
CA ASP A 71 1.86 21.67 -8.32
C ASP A 71 1.84 22.42 -6.96
N LEU A 72 1.09 23.53 -6.87
CA LEU A 72 0.94 24.34 -5.68
C LEU A 72 -0.25 23.88 -4.82
N HIS A 73 -0.19 22.63 -4.35
CA HIS A 73 -1.28 21.98 -3.60
C HIS A 73 -1.61 22.66 -2.26
N HIS A 74 -0.62 23.26 -1.59
CA HIS A 74 -0.84 24.03 -0.38
C HIS A 74 -1.74 25.26 -0.63
N CYS A 75 -1.55 25.96 -1.76
CA CYS A 75 -2.43 27.06 -2.15
C CYS A 75 -3.83 26.56 -2.54
N PHE A 76 -3.90 25.44 -3.28
CA PHE A 76 -5.18 24.82 -3.64
C PHE A 76 -5.99 24.42 -2.41
N PHE A 77 -5.35 23.76 -1.44
CA PHE A 77 -5.94 23.34 -0.18
C PHE A 77 -6.42 24.53 0.65
N ALA A 78 -5.56 25.55 0.82
CA ALA A 78 -5.91 26.76 1.55
C ALA A 78 -7.13 27.47 0.93
N ASP A 79 -7.19 27.54 -0.40
CA ASP A 79 -8.28 28.20 -1.10
C ASP A 79 -9.62 27.46 -0.98
N LEU A 80 -9.60 26.13 -0.96
CA LEU A 80 -10.79 25.31 -0.68
C LEU A 80 -11.25 25.46 0.77
N LEU A 81 -10.33 25.31 1.72
CA LEU A 81 -10.65 25.37 3.14
C LEU A 81 -11.20 26.76 3.52
N ASN A 82 -10.62 27.84 2.99
CA ASN A 82 -11.14 29.20 3.17
C ASN A 82 -12.57 29.37 2.63
N GLU A 83 -12.89 28.79 1.47
CA GLU A 83 -14.25 28.84 0.91
C GLU A 83 -15.23 28.05 1.78
N TYR A 84 -14.86 26.83 2.18
CA TYR A 84 -15.73 25.96 2.98
C TYR A 84 -16.01 26.54 4.38
N ILE A 85 -15.00 27.14 5.02
CA ILE A 85 -15.19 27.86 6.30
C ILE A 85 -16.14 29.04 6.11
N ARG A 86 -15.97 29.84 5.05
CA ARG A 86 -16.85 30.98 4.77
C ARG A 86 -18.29 30.55 4.53
N ARG A 87 -18.49 29.44 3.79
CA ARG A 87 -19.81 28.88 3.51
C ARG A 87 -20.48 28.31 4.75
N ALA A 88 -19.71 27.68 5.63
CA ALA A 88 -20.22 27.12 6.87
C ALA A 88 -20.52 28.19 7.94
N ASP A 89 -20.06 29.42 7.74
CA ASP A 89 -20.18 30.54 8.69
C ASP A 89 -19.60 30.22 10.08
N ILE A 90 -18.44 29.57 10.10
CA ILE A 90 -17.76 29.12 11.31
C ILE A 90 -16.46 29.90 11.52
N SER A 91 -16.17 30.27 12.77
CA SER A 91 -14.89 30.92 13.11
C SER A 91 -13.72 29.91 13.11
N GLN A 92 -12.52 30.39 12.80
CA GLN A 92 -11.30 29.56 12.87
C GLN A 92 -11.07 28.93 14.26
N SER A 93 -11.44 29.66 15.33
CA SER A 93 -11.34 29.18 16.70
C SER A 93 -12.29 28.01 16.95
N HIS A 94 -13.54 28.13 16.49
CA HIS A 94 -14.54 27.08 16.63
C HIS A 94 -14.18 25.84 15.80
N LEU A 95 -13.68 26.03 14.58
CA LEU A 95 -13.18 24.92 13.77
C LEU A 95 -12.01 24.19 14.47
N ALA A 96 -11.02 24.94 14.97
CA ALA A 96 -9.85 24.38 15.64
C ALA A 96 -10.24 23.50 16.84
N GLU A 97 -11.16 24.01 17.67
CA GLU A 97 -11.71 23.28 18.83
C GLU A 97 -12.40 21.98 18.39
N ARG A 98 -13.30 22.04 17.40
CA ARG A 98 -14.10 20.90 16.98
C ARG A 98 -13.29 19.81 16.28
N ILE A 99 -12.25 20.17 15.55
CA ILE A 99 -11.39 19.17 14.91
C ILE A 99 -10.25 18.69 15.81
N GLY A 100 -10.03 19.35 16.97
CA GLY A 100 -9.01 18.96 17.94
C GLY A 100 -7.58 19.34 17.54
N VAL A 101 -7.39 20.50 16.89
CA VAL A 101 -6.06 21.03 16.55
C VAL A 101 -5.83 22.43 17.14
N ASN A 102 -4.57 22.85 17.23
CA ASN A 102 -4.23 24.20 17.65
C ASN A 102 -4.75 25.23 16.63
N ARG A 103 -5.32 26.36 17.08
CA ARG A 103 -5.75 27.46 16.22
C ARG A 103 -4.65 27.98 15.28
N GLN A 104 -3.39 27.95 15.73
CA GLN A 104 -2.23 28.29 14.88
C GLN A 104 -2.10 27.32 13.69
N THR A 105 -2.43 26.04 13.86
CA THR A 105 -2.45 25.05 12.77
C THR A 105 -3.47 25.42 11.71
N ILE A 106 -4.69 25.78 12.11
CA ILE A 106 -5.72 26.27 11.18
C ILE A 106 -5.24 27.53 10.44
N LYS A 107 -4.65 28.49 11.17
CA LYS A 107 -4.12 29.71 10.55
C LYS A 107 -3.08 29.41 9.48
N ARG A 108 -2.13 28.52 9.77
CA ARG A 108 -1.09 28.11 8.82
C ARG A 108 -1.66 27.41 7.59
N TRP A 109 -2.67 26.56 7.77
CA TRP A 109 -3.41 25.93 6.67
C TRP A 109 -4.11 26.97 5.77
N LEU A 110 -4.80 27.94 6.36
CA LEU A 110 -5.50 28.99 5.61
C LEU A 110 -4.56 29.96 4.90
N ASN A 111 -3.35 30.13 5.42
CA ASN A 111 -2.29 30.94 4.82
C ASN A 111 -1.45 30.17 3.78
N ALA A 112 -1.76 28.89 3.53
CA ALA A 112 -0.98 28.02 2.65
C ALA A 112 0.49 27.80 3.11
N GLU A 113 0.78 27.98 4.41
CA GLU A 113 2.14 27.80 4.96
C GLU A 113 2.51 26.32 5.12
N ASN A 114 1.53 25.46 5.41
CA ASN A 114 1.72 24.02 5.48
C ASN A 114 0.43 23.26 5.12
N LEU A 115 0.59 21.99 4.76
CA LEU A 115 -0.51 21.05 4.58
C LEU A 115 -0.78 20.27 5.88
N PRO A 116 -1.99 19.71 6.05
CA PRO A 116 -2.27 18.71 7.07
C PRO A 116 -1.32 17.50 6.92
N ARG A 117 -0.94 16.91 8.06
CA ARG A 117 -0.08 15.72 8.10
C ARG A 117 -0.86 14.42 8.28
N ASP A 118 -2.07 14.52 8.80
CA ASP A 118 -2.94 13.39 9.17
C ASP A 118 -4.34 13.58 8.59
N CYS A 119 -5.00 12.46 8.31
CA CYS A 119 -6.35 12.43 7.74
C CYS A 119 -7.43 12.72 8.79
N GLU A 120 -7.17 12.43 10.07
CA GLU A 120 -8.13 12.56 11.15
C GLU A 120 -8.69 14.00 11.28
N PRO A 121 -7.88 15.07 11.30
CA PRO A 121 -8.40 16.43 11.24
C PRO A 121 -9.23 16.74 9.98
N LEU A 122 -8.94 16.10 8.85
CA LEU A 122 -9.69 16.31 7.61
C LEU A 122 -11.07 15.64 7.64
N TYR A 123 -11.19 14.43 8.19
CA TYR A 123 -12.50 13.81 8.40
C TYR A 123 -13.37 14.69 9.31
N ARG A 124 -12.81 15.18 10.43
CA ARG A 124 -13.52 16.09 11.32
C ARG A 124 -13.86 17.43 10.65
N CYS A 125 -12.98 17.97 9.81
CA CYS A 125 -13.30 19.13 8.97
C CYS A 125 -14.50 18.86 8.06
N ALA A 126 -14.59 17.67 7.46
CA ALA A 126 -15.71 17.30 6.61
C ALA A 126 -17.04 17.33 7.36
N ASP A 127 -17.06 16.79 8.58
CA ASP A 127 -18.23 16.77 9.44
C ASP A 127 -18.64 18.18 9.90
N VAL A 128 -17.68 18.97 10.41
CA VAL A 128 -17.93 20.32 10.94
C VAL A 128 -18.37 21.28 9.84
N LEU A 129 -17.76 21.19 8.65
CA LEU A 129 -18.06 22.05 7.50
C LEU A 129 -19.21 21.49 6.64
N LYS A 130 -19.77 20.33 7.02
CA LYS A 130 -20.84 19.63 6.30
C LYS A 130 -20.52 19.42 4.81
N LEU A 131 -19.29 18.97 4.53
CA LEU A 131 -18.84 18.74 3.16
C LEU A 131 -19.55 17.52 2.58
N ASN A 132 -19.97 17.62 1.32
CA ASN A 132 -20.39 16.43 0.58
C ASN A 132 -19.16 15.61 0.12
N MET A 133 -19.41 14.41 -0.39
CA MET A 133 -18.34 13.49 -0.80
C MET A 133 -17.40 14.06 -1.88
N ILE A 134 -17.93 14.86 -2.83
CA ILE A 134 -17.12 15.46 -3.89
C ILE A 134 -16.20 16.54 -3.30
N GLU A 135 -16.73 17.40 -2.44
CA GLU A 135 -15.98 18.45 -1.76
C GLU A 135 -14.90 17.88 -0.85
N PHE A 136 -15.24 16.85 -0.08
CA PHE A 136 -14.29 16.19 0.79
C PHE A 136 -13.17 15.52 -0.01
N ASN A 137 -13.49 14.78 -1.08
CA ASN A 137 -12.48 14.16 -1.95
C ASN A 137 -11.58 15.21 -2.63
N THR A 138 -12.14 16.36 -3.00
CA THR A 138 -11.37 17.47 -3.58
C THR A 138 -10.42 18.08 -2.54
N LEU A 139 -10.86 18.21 -1.29
CA LEU A 139 -10.04 18.68 -0.17
C LEU A 139 -8.92 17.68 0.17
N LEU A 140 -9.20 16.38 0.12
CA LEU A 140 -8.21 15.30 0.29
C LEU A 140 -7.17 15.31 -0.84
N GLU A 141 -7.60 15.44 -2.09
CA GLU A 141 -6.68 15.56 -3.23
C GLU A 141 -5.75 16.78 -3.05
N ALA A 142 -6.30 17.89 -2.59
CA ALA A 142 -5.53 19.11 -2.31
C ALA A 142 -4.55 18.94 -1.15
N SER A 143 -4.87 18.11 -0.14
CA SER A 143 -3.97 17.88 1.01
C SER A 143 -2.80 16.95 0.68
N ARG A 144 -2.85 16.24 -0.45
CA ARG A 144 -1.91 15.18 -0.84
C ARG A 144 -1.82 14.03 0.17
N LEU A 145 -2.75 13.94 1.10
CA LEU A 145 -2.82 12.82 2.02
C LEU A 145 -3.51 11.65 1.33
N ASP A 146 -2.88 10.49 1.41
CA ASP A 146 -3.55 9.23 1.09
C ASP A 146 -4.45 8.84 2.27
N CYS A 147 -5.67 9.38 2.24
CA CYS A 147 -6.71 9.14 3.23
C CYS A 147 -7.67 8.03 2.79
N GLN A 148 -7.13 6.95 2.23
CA GLN A 148 -7.86 5.69 2.19
C GLN A 148 -8.28 5.36 3.62
N GLN A 149 -9.61 5.31 3.87
CA GLN A 149 -10.12 4.70 5.09
C GLN A 149 -9.82 3.21 5.01
N LEU A 150 -8.67 2.84 5.55
CA LEU A 150 -8.28 1.45 5.67
C LEU A 150 -9.30 0.74 6.55
N SER A 151 -9.74 -0.43 6.12
CA SER A 151 -10.62 -1.23 6.96
C SER A 151 -9.94 -1.50 8.30
N PRO A 152 -10.64 -1.36 9.43
CA PRO A 152 -10.07 -1.59 10.77
C PRO A 152 -9.41 -2.97 10.91
N CYS A 153 -9.95 -3.96 10.20
CA CYS A 153 -9.42 -5.30 10.09
C CYS A 153 -9.55 -5.78 8.65
N VAL A 154 -8.56 -6.54 8.17
CA VAL A 154 -8.54 -7.21 6.87
C VAL A 154 -8.89 -8.68 7.08
N VAL A 155 -10.11 -9.06 6.68
CA VAL A 155 -10.61 -10.43 6.83
C VAL A 155 -10.65 -11.15 5.49
N GLY A 156 -10.07 -12.35 5.43
CA GLY A 156 -10.19 -13.26 4.28
C GLY A 156 -9.26 -12.97 3.10
N GLN A 157 -8.61 -11.81 3.08
CA GLN A 157 -7.59 -11.45 2.08
C GLN A 157 -6.20 -11.35 2.71
N PRO A 158 -5.12 -11.60 1.94
CA PRO A 158 -3.78 -11.20 2.37
C PRO A 158 -3.72 -9.68 2.57
N ILE A 159 -2.87 -9.26 3.51
CA ILE A 159 -2.63 -7.84 3.78
C ILE A 159 -1.56 -7.36 2.81
N ASP A 160 -1.90 -6.34 2.02
CA ASP A 160 -1.02 -5.71 1.03
C ASP A 160 -0.54 -4.33 1.48
N ASN A 161 -1.37 -3.58 2.21
CA ASN A 161 -1.02 -2.28 2.75
C ASN A 161 -0.09 -2.41 3.97
N PRO A 162 1.13 -1.84 3.94
CA PRO A 162 2.07 -1.91 5.06
C PRO A 162 1.51 -1.38 6.38
N LYS A 163 0.59 -0.40 6.34
CA LYS A 163 -0.03 0.18 7.56
C LYS A 163 -0.97 -0.79 8.28
N GLN A 164 -1.44 -1.85 7.61
CA GLN A 164 -2.29 -2.89 8.19
C GLN A 164 -1.51 -4.16 8.54
N PHE A 165 -0.20 -4.19 8.27
CA PHE A 165 0.67 -5.33 8.56
C PHE A 165 1.36 -5.16 9.92
N PHE A 166 1.06 -6.04 10.87
CA PHE A 166 1.54 -5.93 12.26
C PHE A 166 2.51 -7.05 12.62
N GLY A 167 3.53 -6.68 13.42
CA GLY A 167 4.55 -7.60 13.95
C GLY A 167 5.54 -8.11 12.90
N ARG A 168 6.02 -9.35 13.13
CA ARG A 168 6.95 -10.08 12.24
C ARG A 168 8.31 -9.44 12.01
N GLN A 169 8.72 -8.53 12.88
CA GLN A 169 9.96 -7.76 12.70
C GLN A 169 11.19 -8.66 12.77
N ASP A 170 11.19 -9.68 13.64
CA ASP A 170 12.30 -10.63 13.74
C ASP A 170 12.41 -11.50 12.48
N GLU A 171 11.29 -11.98 11.95
CA GLU A 171 11.25 -12.77 10.71
C GLU A 171 11.70 -11.93 9.51
N ILE A 172 11.19 -10.69 9.38
CA ILE A 172 11.60 -9.75 8.33
C ILE A 172 13.09 -9.47 8.43
N LYS A 173 13.59 -9.16 9.63
CA LYS A 173 15.00 -8.88 9.87
C LYS A 173 15.87 -10.06 9.46
N ARG A 174 15.51 -11.29 9.86
CA ARG A 174 16.23 -12.50 9.45
C ARG A 174 16.28 -12.65 7.93
N ILE A 175 15.16 -12.38 7.25
CA ILE A 175 15.10 -12.46 5.78
C ILE A 175 16.06 -11.45 5.15
N LEU A 176 15.95 -10.18 5.56
CA LEU A 176 16.76 -9.10 5.00
C LEU A 176 18.25 -9.24 5.34
N ASP A 177 18.58 -9.72 6.53
CA ASP A 177 19.97 -9.97 6.95
C ASP A 177 20.63 -11.02 6.05
N GLN A 178 19.90 -12.06 5.62
CA GLN A 178 20.44 -13.05 4.68
C GLN A 178 20.63 -12.47 3.28
N TRP A 179 19.70 -11.63 2.82
CA TRP A 179 19.81 -10.98 1.51
C TRP A 179 20.77 -9.79 1.45
N SER A 180 21.27 -9.33 2.61
CA SER A 180 22.33 -8.33 2.68
C SER A 180 23.73 -8.88 2.36
N ARG A 181 23.86 -10.19 2.16
CA ARG A 181 25.13 -10.90 1.94
C ARG A 181 25.17 -11.53 0.55
N SER A 182 26.39 -11.69 0.04
CA SER A 182 26.67 -12.48 -1.16
C SER A 182 27.40 -13.78 -0.77
N PRO A 183 27.00 -14.96 -1.30
CA PRO A 183 25.89 -15.17 -2.23
C PRO A 183 24.51 -15.00 -1.58
N LEU A 184 23.51 -14.62 -2.37
CA LEU A 184 22.12 -14.61 -1.93
C LEU A 184 21.67 -16.02 -1.55
N LEU A 185 20.94 -16.12 -0.44
CA LEU A 185 20.37 -17.38 0.01
C LEU A 185 18.88 -17.49 -0.33
N ASN A 186 18.51 -18.67 -0.81
CA ASN A 186 17.11 -19.05 -0.97
C ASN A 186 16.51 -19.35 0.41
N MET A 187 15.29 -18.87 0.65
CA MET A 187 14.59 -19.08 1.92
C MET A 187 13.17 -19.58 1.73
N ALA A 188 12.68 -20.33 2.72
CA ALA A 188 11.31 -20.79 2.78
C ALA A 188 10.58 -20.18 3.99
N VAL A 189 9.31 -19.78 3.80
CA VAL A 189 8.41 -19.28 4.84
C VAL A 189 7.27 -20.29 5.02
N MET A 190 7.22 -20.88 6.22
CA MET A 190 6.38 -22.01 6.56
C MET A 190 5.32 -21.61 7.57
N GLY A 191 4.21 -22.34 7.62
CA GLY A 191 3.23 -22.18 8.70
C GLY A 191 1.80 -22.51 8.27
N PRO A 192 0.87 -22.66 9.22
CA PRO A 192 -0.50 -23.06 8.92
C PRO A 192 -1.25 -22.00 8.09
N LYS A 193 -2.43 -22.37 7.59
CA LYS A 193 -3.32 -21.42 6.89
C LYS A 193 -3.67 -20.25 7.83
N GLY A 194 -3.60 -19.02 7.33
CA GLY A 194 -3.93 -17.83 8.11
C GLY A 194 -2.81 -17.29 9.03
N SER A 195 -1.61 -17.87 8.98
CA SER A 195 -0.42 -17.37 9.72
C SER A 195 0.18 -16.06 9.17
N GLY A 196 -0.24 -15.62 7.99
CA GLY A 196 0.23 -14.38 7.36
C GLY A 196 1.34 -14.53 6.32
N LYS A 197 1.62 -15.73 5.82
CA LYS A 197 2.69 -15.99 4.82
C LYS A 197 2.60 -15.10 3.57
N THR A 198 1.47 -15.11 2.88
CA THR A 198 1.25 -14.27 1.68
C THR A 198 1.38 -12.78 2.02
N SER A 199 0.81 -12.36 3.16
CA SER A 199 0.92 -10.97 3.64
C SER A 199 2.38 -10.55 3.88
N LEU A 200 3.20 -11.45 4.43
CA LEU A 200 4.62 -11.21 4.64
C LEU A 200 5.36 -11.02 3.31
N LEU A 201 5.04 -11.81 2.27
CA LEU A 201 5.63 -11.62 0.95
C LEU A 201 5.25 -10.25 0.35
N TYR A 202 4.00 -9.82 0.46
CA TYR A 202 3.57 -8.49 0.00
C TYR A 202 4.25 -7.37 0.77
N HIS A 203 4.41 -7.52 2.09
CA HIS A 203 5.13 -6.55 2.90
C HIS A 203 6.61 -6.46 2.51
N LEU A 204 7.29 -7.59 2.28
CA LEU A 204 8.69 -7.61 1.81
C LEU A 204 8.84 -6.98 0.43
N ARG A 205 7.89 -7.23 -0.48
CA ARG A 205 7.90 -6.63 -1.83
C ARG A 205 7.76 -5.11 -1.82
N SER A 206 7.07 -4.57 -0.82
CA SER A 206 6.91 -3.11 -0.63
C SER A 206 8.00 -2.49 0.24
N TYR A 207 9.00 -3.28 0.66
CA TYR A 207 10.06 -2.82 1.53
C TYR A 207 11.15 -2.08 0.74
N ASP A 208 11.53 -0.88 1.16
CA ASP A 208 12.44 0.02 0.42
C ASP A 208 13.76 -0.62 -0.03
N LYS A 209 14.25 -1.63 0.71
CA LYS A 209 15.50 -2.34 0.38
C LYS A 209 15.37 -3.34 -0.78
N ILE A 210 14.16 -3.64 -1.23
CA ILE A 210 13.88 -4.54 -2.34
C ILE A 210 13.18 -3.72 -3.43
N PRO A 211 13.92 -3.19 -4.42
CA PRO A 211 13.33 -2.48 -5.54
C PRO A 211 12.27 -3.34 -6.22
N VAL A 212 11.11 -2.76 -6.50
CA VAL A 212 9.96 -3.48 -7.06
C VAL A 212 10.32 -4.12 -8.41
N GLU A 213 11.21 -3.46 -9.18
CA GLU A 213 11.71 -3.90 -10.49
C GLU A 213 12.70 -5.08 -10.38
N GLN A 214 13.16 -5.41 -9.17
CA GLN A 214 14.05 -6.54 -8.90
C GLN A 214 13.31 -7.76 -8.35
N CYS A 215 11.99 -7.65 -8.12
CA CYS A 215 11.19 -8.70 -7.47
C CYS A 215 10.06 -9.20 -8.37
N VAL A 216 10.13 -10.48 -8.75
CA VAL A 216 9.03 -11.19 -9.41
C VAL A 216 8.17 -11.89 -8.36
N PHE A 217 6.85 -11.75 -8.46
CA PHE A 217 5.92 -12.42 -7.55
C PHE A 217 5.07 -13.46 -8.31
N VAL A 218 5.24 -14.73 -7.99
CA VAL A 218 4.48 -15.84 -8.57
C VAL A 218 3.53 -16.41 -7.53
N ASN A 219 2.24 -16.54 -7.88
CA ASN A 219 1.21 -17.09 -7.00
C ASN A 219 0.63 -18.38 -7.58
N PHE A 220 0.96 -19.52 -6.98
CA PHE A 220 0.48 -20.83 -7.43
C PHE A 220 -1.00 -21.11 -7.10
N LYS A 221 -1.70 -20.19 -6.43
CA LYS A 221 -3.17 -20.23 -6.40
C LYS A 221 -3.78 -19.95 -7.76
N ASP A 222 -3.12 -19.15 -8.60
CA ASP A 222 -3.53 -18.93 -9.98
C ASP A 222 -3.27 -20.20 -10.80
N PRO A 223 -4.30 -20.82 -11.40
CA PRO A 223 -4.14 -21.98 -12.26
C PRO A 223 -3.11 -21.81 -13.37
N ARG A 224 -3.03 -20.62 -13.94
CA ARG A 224 -2.15 -20.33 -15.07
C ARG A 224 -0.67 -20.41 -14.67
N MET A 225 -0.34 -20.05 -13.43
CA MET A 225 1.03 -20.12 -12.90
C MET A 225 1.49 -21.55 -12.62
N ARG A 226 0.60 -22.54 -12.74
CA ARG A 226 0.92 -23.96 -12.60
C ARG A 226 1.20 -24.64 -13.94
N GLU A 227 1.17 -23.90 -15.05
CA GLU A 227 1.59 -24.37 -16.37
C GLU A 227 3.00 -23.87 -16.69
N GLN A 228 3.89 -24.77 -17.12
CA GLN A 228 5.32 -24.47 -17.30
C GLN A 228 5.57 -23.30 -18.26
N LYS A 229 4.95 -23.32 -19.45
CA LYS A 229 5.13 -22.26 -20.46
C LYS A 229 4.65 -20.90 -19.95
N THR A 230 3.53 -20.87 -19.22
CA THR A 230 2.98 -19.63 -18.67
C THR A 230 3.86 -19.10 -17.54
N PHE A 231 4.35 -19.98 -16.65
CA PHE A 231 5.29 -19.59 -15.61
C PHE A 231 6.55 -18.95 -16.22
N ILE A 232 7.16 -19.64 -17.19
CA ILE A 232 8.39 -19.18 -17.85
C ILE A 232 8.19 -17.81 -18.49
N SER A 233 7.17 -17.67 -19.35
CA SER A 233 6.89 -16.41 -20.05
C SER A 233 6.52 -15.29 -19.08
N TYR A 234 5.84 -15.59 -17.97
CA TYR A 234 5.55 -14.63 -16.92
C TYR A 234 6.83 -14.13 -16.24
N VAL A 235 7.71 -15.02 -15.80
CA VAL A 235 8.97 -14.64 -15.12
C VAL A 235 9.85 -13.80 -16.05
N LEU A 236 10.05 -14.23 -17.29
CA LEU A 236 10.85 -13.48 -18.27
C LEU A 236 10.27 -12.07 -18.51
N LYS A 237 8.94 -11.97 -18.69
CA LYS A 237 8.26 -10.69 -18.89
C LYS A 237 8.39 -9.76 -17.68
N GLN A 238 8.28 -10.27 -16.45
CA GLN A 238 8.43 -9.46 -15.24
C GLN A 238 9.86 -8.98 -15.02
N LEU A 239 10.85 -9.71 -15.54
CA LEU A 239 12.26 -9.31 -15.52
C LEU A 239 12.67 -8.45 -16.74
N GLU A 240 11.70 -8.12 -17.61
CA GLU A 240 11.92 -7.37 -18.85
C GLU A 240 12.89 -8.08 -19.83
N ILE A 241 12.92 -9.41 -19.78
CA ILE A 241 13.73 -10.25 -20.66
C ILE A 241 12.90 -10.63 -21.90
N PRO A 242 13.44 -10.50 -23.12
CA PRO A 242 12.79 -10.99 -24.32
C PRO A 242 12.45 -12.48 -24.21
N ILE A 243 11.23 -12.85 -24.59
CA ILE A 243 10.78 -14.24 -24.56
C ILE A 243 11.44 -14.97 -25.75
N PRO A 244 12.24 -16.03 -25.51
CA PRO A 244 12.89 -16.77 -26.59
C PRO A 244 11.88 -17.57 -27.41
N GLU A 245 12.22 -17.83 -28.67
CA GLU A 245 11.53 -18.79 -29.52
C GLU A 245 12.48 -19.95 -29.89
N PRO A 246 12.15 -21.21 -29.52
CA PRO A 246 10.98 -21.65 -28.76
C PRO A 246 11.02 -21.18 -27.29
N CYS A 247 9.84 -21.04 -26.66
CA CYS A 247 9.71 -20.73 -25.23
C CYS A 247 9.48 -22.03 -24.44
N ASP A 248 10.59 -22.69 -24.08
CA ASP A 248 10.61 -23.94 -23.32
C ASP A 248 11.56 -23.86 -22.11
N LEU A 249 11.66 -24.93 -21.32
CA LEU A 249 12.51 -24.95 -20.13
C LEU A 249 13.99 -24.79 -20.47
N SER A 250 14.48 -25.40 -21.54
CA SER A 250 15.90 -25.37 -21.90
C SER A 250 16.36 -23.96 -22.27
N THR A 251 15.60 -23.33 -23.18
CA THR A 251 15.81 -21.94 -23.62
C THR A 251 15.61 -20.94 -22.48
N PHE A 252 14.67 -21.19 -21.57
CA PHE A 252 14.52 -20.39 -20.35
C PHE A 252 15.76 -20.45 -19.46
N LEU A 253 16.28 -21.65 -19.18
CA LEU A 253 17.44 -21.82 -18.32
C LEU A 253 18.69 -21.17 -18.93
N SER A 254 18.93 -21.32 -20.24
CA SER A 254 20.06 -20.65 -20.90
C SER A 254 19.91 -19.12 -20.85
N THR A 255 18.73 -18.60 -21.19
CA THR A 255 18.44 -17.16 -21.18
C THR A 255 18.60 -16.56 -19.80
N MET A 256 18.05 -17.21 -18.76
CA MET A 256 18.19 -16.77 -17.37
C MET A 256 19.64 -16.85 -16.89
N THR A 257 20.38 -17.88 -17.31
CA THR A 257 21.80 -18.04 -16.94
C THR A 257 22.63 -16.88 -17.51
N GLU A 258 22.49 -16.60 -18.80
CA GLU A 258 23.16 -15.47 -19.47
C GLU A 258 22.75 -14.12 -18.86
N TYR A 259 21.45 -13.95 -18.57
CA TYR A 259 20.94 -12.74 -17.92
C TYR A 259 21.56 -12.52 -16.54
N LEU A 260 21.64 -13.58 -15.72
CA LEU A 260 22.23 -13.52 -14.38
C LEU A 260 23.75 -13.29 -14.43
N ASP A 261 24.46 -13.84 -15.41
CA ASP A 261 25.91 -13.63 -15.58
C ASP A 261 26.29 -12.18 -15.87
N ASN A 262 25.39 -11.45 -16.55
CA ASN A 262 25.60 -10.05 -16.92
C ASN A 262 24.95 -9.07 -15.92
N LEU A 263 24.43 -9.56 -14.79
CA LEU A 263 23.65 -8.77 -13.85
C LEU A 263 24.54 -8.08 -12.81
N ASN A 264 24.40 -6.76 -12.70
CA ASN A 264 25.09 -5.94 -11.70
C ASN A 264 24.29 -5.79 -10.38
N GLN A 265 23.15 -6.48 -10.26
CA GLN A 265 22.19 -6.33 -9.16
C GLN A 265 21.63 -7.70 -8.77
N SER A 266 21.07 -7.79 -7.57
CA SER A 266 20.38 -8.99 -7.09
C SER A 266 18.98 -9.06 -7.66
N LYS A 267 18.49 -10.29 -7.92
CA LYS A 267 17.09 -10.54 -8.29
C LYS A 267 16.41 -11.44 -7.27
N PHE A 268 15.12 -11.22 -7.09
CA PHE A 268 14.29 -11.96 -6.15
C PHE A 268 13.08 -12.56 -6.87
N ILE A 269 12.78 -13.83 -6.61
CA ILE A 269 11.55 -14.47 -7.09
C ILE A 269 10.80 -15.00 -5.88
N PHE A 270 9.65 -14.42 -5.60
CA PHE A 270 8.75 -14.83 -4.52
C PHE A 270 7.76 -15.85 -5.07
N LEU A 271 7.66 -17.00 -4.43
CA LEU A 271 6.87 -18.16 -4.85
C LEU A 271 5.81 -18.45 -3.77
N ASP A 272 4.58 -17.95 -3.96
CA ASP A 272 3.50 -18.12 -2.98
C ASP A 272 2.70 -19.40 -3.19
N ASP A 273 2.40 -20.11 -2.08
CA ASP A 273 1.64 -21.38 -2.04
C ASP A 273 2.28 -22.47 -2.93
N VAL A 274 3.61 -22.61 -2.87
CA VAL A 274 4.41 -23.52 -3.72
C VAL A 274 3.95 -24.97 -3.67
N ASP A 275 3.32 -25.39 -2.56
CA ASP A 275 2.67 -26.70 -2.40
C ASP A 275 1.80 -27.06 -3.61
N ARG A 276 1.06 -26.09 -4.15
CA ARG A 276 0.16 -26.30 -5.29
C ARG A 276 0.91 -26.52 -6.60
N GLY A 277 2.07 -25.90 -6.75
CA GLY A 277 2.94 -26.08 -7.92
C GLY A 277 3.55 -27.47 -7.92
N LEU A 278 4.05 -27.94 -6.77
CA LEU A 278 4.68 -29.26 -6.62
C LEU A 278 3.75 -30.41 -6.95
N THR A 279 2.47 -30.28 -6.61
CA THR A 279 1.45 -31.29 -6.91
C THR A 279 0.97 -31.26 -8.36
N ASN A 280 1.37 -30.28 -9.17
CA ASN A 280 0.91 -30.15 -10.55
C ASN A 280 1.85 -30.89 -11.52
N PRO A 281 1.34 -31.86 -12.33
CA PRO A 281 2.15 -32.59 -13.30
C PRO A 281 2.86 -31.73 -14.37
N SER A 282 2.31 -30.57 -14.72
CA SER A 282 2.93 -29.64 -15.67
C SER A 282 4.23 -29.02 -15.14
N LEU A 283 4.42 -28.96 -13.82
CA LEU A 283 5.65 -28.50 -13.16
C LEU A 283 6.40 -29.72 -12.62
N ASP A 284 6.99 -30.45 -13.56
CA ASP A 284 7.65 -31.72 -13.31
C ASP A 284 8.99 -31.56 -12.56
N GLN A 285 9.63 -32.70 -12.31
CA GLN A 285 10.93 -32.76 -11.62
C GLN A 285 12.00 -31.93 -12.35
N SER A 286 12.02 -31.99 -13.69
CA SER A 286 12.97 -31.25 -14.53
C SER A 286 12.82 -29.74 -14.35
N PHE A 287 11.59 -29.23 -14.29
CA PHE A 287 11.31 -27.81 -14.02
C PHE A 287 11.89 -27.36 -12.68
N TRP A 288 11.60 -28.12 -11.61
CA TRP A 288 12.06 -27.79 -10.25
C TRP A 288 13.59 -27.88 -10.11
N ASP A 289 14.22 -28.85 -10.76
CA ASP A 289 15.69 -28.94 -10.84
C ASP A 289 16.30 -27.78 -11.64
N GLY A 290 15.63 -27.31 -12.69
CA GLY A 290 16.01 -26.11 -13.42
C GLY A 290 16.02 -24.86 -12.54
N LEU A 291 14.93 -24.61 -11.81
CA LEU A 291 14.87 -23.49 -10.85
C LEU A 291 15.93 -23.63 -9.77
N ARG A 292 16.16 -24.84 -9.27
CA ARG A 292 17.21 -25.14 -8.29
C ARG A 292 18.59 -24.76 -8.80
N ALA A 293 18.91 -25.09 -10.05
CA ALA A 293 20.17 -24.74 -10.67
C ALA A 293 20.37 -23.21 -10.74
N LEU A 294 19.33 -22.46 -11.13
CA LEU A 294 19.38 -20.99 -11.15
C LEU A 294 19.60 -20.39 -9.75
N GLY A 295 18.88 -20.89 -8.74
CA GLY A 295 18.97 -20.39 -7.36
C GLY A 295 20.29 -20.75 -6.66
N SER A 296 21.05 -21.71 -7.18
CA SER A 296 22.34 -22.12 -6.59
C SER A 296 23.50 -21.19 -6.98
N ARG A 297 23.29 -20.23 -7.89
CA ARG A 297 24.32 -19.31 -8.40
C ARG A 297 24.59 -18.12 -7.47
N GLY A 298 23.67 -17.81 -6.55
CA GLY A 298 23.84 -16.74 -5.56
C GLY A 298 23.54 -15.31 -6.03
N GLN A 299 23.18 -15.10 -7.29
CA GLN A 299 22.71 -13.79 -7.83
C GLN A 299 21.19 -13.65 -7.83
N LEU A 300 20.49 -14.79 -7.73
CA LEU A 300 19.04 -14.92 -7.67
C LEU A 300 18.66 -15.57 -6.35
N ALA A 301 17.75 -14.96 -5.59
CA ALA A 301 17.18 -15.54 -4.38
C ALA A 301 15.70 -15.90 -4.56
N PHE A 302 15.34 -17.13 -4.21
CA PHE A 302 13.95 -17.55 -4.07
C PHE A 302 13.45 -17.32 -2.64
N LEU A 303 12.23 -16.78 -2.50
CA LEU A 303 11.46 -16.81 -1.25
C LEU A 303 10.17 -17.60 -1.47
N ALA A 304 10.11 -18.84 -1.00
CA ALA A 304 8.94 -19.70 -1.19
C ALA A 304 8.06 -19.76 0.05
N THR A 305 6.73 -19.76 -0.09
CA THR A 305 5.81 -20.04 1.01
C THR A 305 5.20 -21.43 0.87
N SER A 306 5.08 -22.13 1.99
CA SER A 306 4.43 -23.44 2.07
C SER A 306 3.69 -23.62 3.39
N ARG A 307 2.71 -24.53 3.42
CA ARG A 307 1.94 -24.90 4.61
C ARG A 307 2.62 -25.94 5.48
N LYS A 308 3.43 -26.83 4.90
CA LYS A 308 4.02 -28.00 5.56
C LYS A 308 5.52 -27.94 5.50
N LYS A 309 6.24 -28.32 6.55
CA LYS A 309 7.72 -28.31 6.52
C LYS A 309 8.25 -29.07 5.30
N PRO A 310 9.38 -28.66 4.70
CA PRO A 310 9.96 -29.38 3.56
C PRO A 310 10.09 -30.89 3.81
N SER A 311 10.54 -31.29 5.00
CA SER A 311 10.64 -32.69 5.44
C SER A 311 9.32 -33.47 5.49
N GLU A 312 8.19 -32.77 5.61
CA GLU A 312 6.84 -33.36 5.61
C GLU A 312 6.25 -33.46 4.21
N VAL A 313 6.63 -32.53 3.31
CA VAL A 313 6.33 -32.61 1.88
C VAL A 313 7.07 -33.80 1.25
N GLU A 314 8.34 -34.00 1.62
CA GLU A 314 9.16 -35.14 1.17
C GLU A 314 8.60 -36.51 1.58
N LYS A 315 8.01 -36.61 2.78
CA LYS A 315 7.44 -37.86 3.31
C LYS A 315 6.08 -38.20 2.71
N ALA A 316 5.30 -37.20 2.30
CA ALA A 316 3.94 -37.39 1.83
C ALA A 316 3.88 -37.93 0.38
N ASP A 317 4.82 -37.52 -0.48
CA ASP A 317 4.77 -37.82 -1.92
C ASP A 317 5.78 -38.89 -2.37
N GLY A 318 6.58 -39.46 -1.45
CA GLY A 318 7.58 -40.50 -1.76
C GLY A 318 8.69 -40.05 -2.73
N LYS A 319 8.69 -38.77 -3.11
CA LYS A 319 9.66 -38.10 -3.98
C LYS A 319 10.22 -36.94 -3.17
N SER A 320 11.50 -37.02 -2.80
CA SER A 320 12.21 -35.83 -2.30
C SER A 320 12.24 -34.84 -3.46
N SER A 321 11.55 -33.69 -3.34
CA SER A 321 11.68 -32.63 -4.32
C SER A 321 13.02 -31.94 -4.06
N PRO A 322 14.03 -32.10 -4.94
CA PRO A 322 15.35 -31.52 -4.78
C PRO A 322 15.31 -29.98 -4.67
N PHE A 323 14.24 -29.34 -5.14
CA PHE A 323 14.06 -27.89 -5.04
C PHE A 323 14.05 -27.40 -3.59
N PHE A 324 13.62 -28.22 -2.62
CA PHE A 324 13.69 -27.76 -1.23
C PHE A 324 15.09 -27.83 -0.63
N ASN A 325 16.01 -28.58 -1.23
CA ASN A 325 17.39 -28.70 -0.75
C ASN A 325 18.16 -27.38 -0.86
N ILE A 326 17.72 -26.44 -1.73
CA ILE A 326 18.36 -25.11 -1.82
C ILE A 326 17.87 -24.13 -0.75
N PHE A 327 16.76 -24.43 -0.04
CA PHE A 327 16.29 -23.60 1.07
C PHE A 327 17.05 -23.96 2.35
N GLY A 328 18.32 -23.53 2.43
CA GLY A 328 19.17 -23.75 3.60
C GLY A 328 18.68 -23.07 4.89
N GLN A 329 17.71 -22.16 4.78
CA GLN A 329 17.05 -21.50 5.90
C GLN A 329 15.52 -21.50 5.70
N ALA A 330 14.79 -21.98 6.72
CA ALA A 330 13.34 -21.97 6.76
C ALA A 330 12.84 -21.20 7.98
N ILE A 331 11.92 -20.25 7.77
CA ILE A 331 11.27 -19.47 8.82
C ILE A 331 9.87 -20.02 9.01
N THR A 332 9.51 -20.41 10.23
CA THR A 332 8.14 -20.86 10.55
C THR A 332 7.37 -19.75 11.24
N LEU A 333 6.27 -19.31 10.63
CA LEU A 333 5.38 -18.31 11.21
C LEU A 333 4.44 -18.95 12.24
N GLY A 334 4.63 -18.57 13.50
CA GLY A 334 3.74 -18.92 14.62
C GLY A 334 2.65 -17.87 14.86
N PRO A 335 2.01 -17.86 16.04
CA PRO A 335 1.19 -16.74 16.50
C PRO A 335 1.97 -15.42 16.54
N LEU A 336 1.27 -14.29 16.64
CA LEU A 336 1.90 -13.00 16.93
C LEU A 336 2.43 -12.97 18.37
N SER A 337 3.42 -12.12 18.61
CA SER A 337 3.78 -11.75 19.98
C SER A 337 2.58 -11.08 20.65
N GLU A 338 2.51 -11.13 21.99
CA GLU A 338 1.42 -10.46 22.71
C GLU A 338 1.39 -8.96 22.42
N LYS A 339 2.56 -8.32 22.38
CA LYS A 339 2.72 -6.92 22.03
C LYS A 339 2.12 -6.62 20.64
N ASP A 340 2.53 -7.36 19.62
CA ASP A 340 2.07 -7.12 18.24
C ASP A 340 0.57 -7.37 18.08
N ALA A 341 0.02 -8.36 18.80
CA ALA A 341 -1.40 -8.65 18.80
C ALA A 341 -2.21 -7.49 19.42
N ARG A 342 -1.73 -6.91 20.54
CA ARG A 342 -2.33 -5.73 21.18
C ARG A 342 -2.20 -4.48 20.30
N ASP A 343 -1.06 -4.28 19.65
CA ASP A 343 -0.85 -3.15 18.73
C ASP A 343 -1.83 -3.21 17.54
N LEU A 344 -2.10 -4.40 17.00
CA LEU A 344 -3.12 -4.61 15.98
C LEU A 344 -4.52 -4.22 16.49
N LEU A 345 -4.93 -4.72 17.67
CA LEU A 345 -6.25 -4.39 18.24
C LEU A 345 -6.41 -2.88 18.46
N LYS A 346 -5.37 -2.24 19.00
CA LYS A 346 -5.34 -0.79 19.20
C LYS A 346 -5.56 -0.02 17.90
N ALA A 347 -4.82 -0.39 16.86
CA ALA A 347 -4.93 0.26 15.56
C ALA A 347 -6.31 0.03 14.93
N ALA A 348 -6.89 -1.16 15.11
CA ALA A 348 -8.23 -1.48 14.63
C ALA A 348 -9.31 -0.62 15.30
N GLU A 349 -9.29 -0.50 16.63
CA GLU A 349 -10.23 0.36 17.37
C GLU A 349 -10.11 1.83 16.98
N GLN A 350 -8.88 2.34 16.87
CA GLN A 350 -8.61 3.71 16.46
C GLN A 350 -9.13 3.99 15.05
N SER A 351 -8.83 3.10 14.09
CA SER A 351 -9.31 3.22 12.70
C SER A 351 -10.83 3.10 12.61
N ALA A 352 -11.43 2.35 13.53
CA ALA A 352 -12.88 2.21 13.62
C ALA A 352 -13.57 3.42 14.27
N GLN A 353 -12.86 4.31 14.97
CA GLN A 353 -13.45 5.45 15.69
C GLN A 353 -14.56 5.01 16.66
N LEU A 354 -14.33 3.93 17.42
CA LEU A 354 -15.32 3.46 18.37
C LEU A 354 -15.57 4.48 19.50
N PRO A 355 -16.82 4.63 19.97
CA PRO A 355 -17.18 5.63 20.98
C PRO A 355 -16.70 5.26 22.41
N VAL A 356 -16.37 4.00 22.66
CA VAL A 356 -15.94 3.51 23.97
C VAL A 356 -14.42 3.53 24.05
N ALA A 357 -13.90 4.14 25.12
CA ALA A 357 -12.48 4.11 25.44
C ALA A 357 -12.10 2.71 25.94
N TYR A 358 -11.36 1.94 25.13
CA TYR A 358 -10.64 0.71 25.48
C TYR A 358 -11.44 -0.32 26.32
N ASP A 359 -11.92 -1.38 25.68
CA ASP A 359 -12.59 -2.51 26.33
C ASP A 359 -11.61 -3.64 26.66
N ALA A 360 -11.03 -3.58 27.85
CA ALA A 360 -10.01 -4.53 28.31
C ALA A 360 -10.51 -5.98 28.31
N GLU A 361 -11.76 -6.21 28.72
CA GLU A 361 -12.33 -7.56 28.81
C GLU A 361 -12.56 -8.16 27.42
N ALA A 362 -13.06 -7.36 26.47
CA ALA A 362 -13.19 -7.80 25.09
C ALA A 362 -11.82 -8.14 24.47
N TRP A 363 -10.79 -7.35 24.76
CA TRP A 363 -9.44 -7.62 24.26
C TRP A 363 -8.87 -8.92 24.77
N GLU A 364 -8.94 -9.17 26.09
CA GLU A 364 -8.46 -10.42 26.67
C GLU A 364 -9.20 -11.61 26.08
N TRP A 365 -10.52 -11.51 25.91
CA TRP A 365 -11.31 -12.55 25.26
C TRP A 365 -10.87 -12.80 23.80
N ILE A 366 -10.67 -11.74 23.02
CA ILE A 366 -10.23 -11.83 21.62
C ILE A 366 -8.84 -12.47 21.53
N LEU A 367 -7.90 -12.07 22.40
CA LEU A 367 -6.54 -12.60 22.45
C LEU A 367 -6.53 -14.09 22.84
N GLU A 368 -7.33 -14.47 23.84
CA GLU A 368 -7.48 -15.85 24.30
C GLU A 368 -8.06 -16.74 23.18
N LYS A 369 -9.21 -16.36 22.60
CA LYS A 369 -9.90 -17.17 21.59
C LYS A 369 -9.14 -17.23 20.27
N SER A 370 -8.47 -16.14 19.88
CA SER A 370 -7.63 -16.16 18.67
C SER A 370 -6.32 -16.91 18.86
N GLN A 371 -5.90 -17.13 20.11
CA GLN A 371 -4.54 -17.57 20.46
C GLN A 371 -3.45 -16.74 19.76
N ARG A 372 -3.74 -15.46 19.44
CA ARG A 372 -2.88 -14.53 18.70
C ARG A 372 -2.54 -14.97 17.26
N TRP A 373 -3.29 -15.90 16.67
CA TRP A 373 -3.14 -16.22 15.25
C TRP A 373 -3.68 -15.07 14.38
N PRO A 374 -2.89 -14.47 13.46
CA PRO A 374 -3.26 -13.24 12.77
C PRO A 374 -4.65 -13.26 12.11
N MET A 375 -4.97 -14.32 11.37
CA MET A 375 -6.26 -14.43 10.68
C MET A 375 -7.44 -14.46 11.66
N LEU A 376 -7.34 -15.27 12.72
CA LEU A 376 -8.44 -15.41 13.69
C LEU A 376 -8.55 -14.15 14.55
N LEU A 377 -7.42 -13.55 14.94
CA LEU A 377 -7.37 -12.28 15.66
C LEU A 377 -8.10 -11.18 14.89
N GLN A 378 -7.80 -11.00 13.61
CA GLN A 378 -8.47 -10.00 12.77
C GLN A 378 -9.96 -10.30 12.57
N LYS A 379 -10.35 -11.57 12.44
CA LYS A 379 -11.76 -11.97 12.34
C LYS A 379 -12.56 -11.60 13.59
N LEU A 380 -12.03 -11.95 14.76
CA LEU A 380 -12.68 -11.66 16.05
C LEU A 380 -12.71 -10.16 16.33
N ALA A 381 -11.62 -9.43 16.07
CA ALA A 381 -11.57 -7.98 16.18
C ALA A 381 -12.58 -7.29 15.25
N ASN A 382 -12.65 -7.70 13.98
CA ASN A 382 -13.65 -7.20 13.04
C ASN A 382 -15.08 -7.46 13.52
N CYS A 383 -15.33 -8.63 14.10
CA CYS A 383 -16.64 -9.00 14.62
C CYS A 383 -17.04 -8.14 15.83
N TYR A 384 -16.11 -7.91 16.77
CA TYR A 384 -16.28 -6.98 17.87
C TYR A 384 -16.60 -5.56 17.38
N ILE A 385 -15.79 -5.02 16.47
CA ILE A 385 -15.99 -3.67 15.91
C ILE A 385 -17.36 -3.53 15.26
N ASN A 386 -17.80 -4.53 14.48
CA ASN A 386 -19.12 -4.51 13.86
C ASN A 386 -20.25 -4.56 14.88
N ALA A 387 -20.10 -5.32 15.97
CA ALA A 387 -21.08 -5.35 17.04
C ALA A 387 -21.17 -4.00 17.77
N MET A 388 -20.05 -3.34 18.04
CA MET A 388 -20.03 -2.01 18.67
C MET A 388 -20.64 -0.92 17.79
N LYS A 389 -20.49 -1.00 16.46
CA LYS A 389 -21.02 0.00 15.53
C LYS A 389 -22.47 -0.20 15.15
N TYR A 390 -22.87 -1.45 14.91
CA TYR A 390 -24.10 -1.79 14.21
C TYR A 390 -24.94 -2.87 14.91
N GLY A 391 -24.41 -3.51 15.94
CA GLY A 391 -25.02 -4.67 16.60
C GLY A 391 -25.39 -4.42 18.05
N ASP A 392 -25.57 -5.52 18.80
CA ASP A 392 -25.79 -5.49 20.26
C ASP A 392 -24.41 -5.56 20.96
N PRO A 393 -24.00 -4.49 21.68
CA PRO A 393 -22.68 -4.43 22.29
C PRO A 393 -22.55 -5.33 23.55
N LYS A 394 -23.62 -6.00 23.99
CA LYS A 394 -23.56 -6.91 25.14
C LYS A 394 -22.57 -8.06 24.90
N PRO A 395 -21.60 -8.32 25.81
CA PRO A 395 -20.61 -9.39 25.68
C PRO A 395 -21.17 -10.74 25.24
N ASP A 396 -22.17 -11.25 25.95
CA ASP A 396 -22.79 -12.56 25.67
C ASP A 396 -23.41 -12.66 24.26
N LYS A 397 -23.80 -11.53 23.67
CA LYS A 397 -24.46 -11.48 22.36
C LYS A 397 -23.43 -11.50 21.24
N TRP A 398 -22.49 -10.55 21.26
CA TRP A 398 -21.53 -10.45 20.19
C TRP A 398 -20.52 -11.61 20.23
N GLN A 399 -20.06 -12.03 21.41
CA GLN A 399 -19.12 -13.14 21.54
C GLN A 399 -19.70 -14.44 20.95
N LYS A 400 -20.96 -14.75 21.29
CA LYS A 400 -21.67 -15.91 20.75
C LYS A 400 -21.80 -15.84 19.23
N ALA A 401 -22.26 -14.69 18.70
CA ALA A 401 -22.40 -14.48 17.27
C ALA A 401 -21.06 -14.60 16.53
N CYS A 402 -19.96 -14.13 17.11
CA CYS A 402 -18.62 -14.24 16.53
C CYS A 402 -18.12 -15.69 16.49
N LEU A 403 -18.33 -16.46 17.56
CA LEU A 403 -17.94 -17.87 17.59
C LEU A 403 -18.72 -18.70 16.56
N GLU A 404 -20.05 -18.50 16.47
CA GLU A 404 -20.90 -19.18 15.49
C GLU A 404 -20.47 -18.89 14.04
N ARG A 405 -20.05 -17.65 13.77
CA ARG A 405 -19.66 -17.21 12.43
C ARG A 405 -18.24 -17.64 12.03
N GLU A 406 -17.27 -17.47 12.94
CA GLU A 406 -15.85 -17.55 12.61
C GLU A 406 -15.20 -18.86 13.05
N MET A 407 -15.84 -19.63 13.93
CA MET A 407 -15.40 -20.93 14.43
C MET A 407 -16.54 -21.98 14.37
N PRO A 408 -17.16 -22.23 13.19
CA PRO A 408 -18.13 -23.31 13.09
C PRO A 408 -17.45 -24.65 13.42
N SER A 409 -18.20 -25.52 14.11
CA SER A 409 -17.74 -26.75 14.80
C SER A 409 -16.93 -27.77 13.97
N ASN A 410 -16.70 -27.51 12.67
CA ASN A 410 -15.92 -28.34 11.74
C ASN A 410 -14.56 -27.76 11.35
N SER A 411 -14.05 -26.74 12.06
CA SER A 411 -12.79 -26.05 11.70
C SER A 411 -11.52 -26.62 12.37
N LEU A 412 -11.65 -27.71 13.13
CA LEU A 412 -10.56 -28.36 13.87
C LEU A 412 -10.33 -29.79 13.34
N CYS A 413 -9.87 -29.92 12.10
CA CYS A 413 -9.23 -31.13 11.56
C CYS A 413 -8.13 -30.73 10.59
#